data_AF-A0A956A8J5-F1
#
_entry.id   AF-A0A956A8J5-F1
#
_cell.length_a   1.000
_cell.length_b   1.000
_cell.length_c   1.000
_cell.angle_alpha   90.00
_cell.angle_beta   90.00
_cell.angle_gamma   90.00
#
_symmetry.space_group_name_H-M   'P 1'
#
loop_
_entity.id
_entity.type
_entity.pdbx_description
1 polymer ?
#
loop_
_entity_poly.entity_id
_entity_poly.type
_entity_poly.pdbx_seq_one_letter_code
_entity_poly.pdbx_strand_id
1 'polypeptide(L)'
;MQHCPSPTCPYRVRKGVASECADTATACPDCGGALAPGEAPAAVTAGDDAPAHVPRSLRLRLVVTAIGVALIVALGYVSLLDVGDLPAEVVGAFRFAGSPFSLIAVGVTPFLTAYALVELVAVAVPGLRARRVGGREARAPLRLAADLLGLALALLAAYGFAVGVQYVSSYGGPPLGLFPTMLLGFGGAVALRLLWWILDAGALTGGVALLLFTGAVLELLDVTSDALTRANLEGTTPVAALAPMLVVGAVMVVMLALPAALRRGLGLTASPISLPTSGVSPMADLLVFVALADRIAWLAGYGFDAPSLLDPVAGDLGFIVVLAVLVLGEGWLFQRPRRVARLARGLGHPGSDLRATRRAFVIGSALTLVALSLSGLLVSHVVAIATVLAVALDLAASWRFRRVHGALVPVRDLHRVYAVTPALAALERAGVPAHADGRCFRALFPFFASYAPVVVLVRPEDEDAARACLHRGLHAGDPVAADVAGAFAP
;
A
#
# COMPACT_ATOMS: atom_id res chain seq x y z
N MET A 1 -5.45 -26.67 -41.01
CA MET A 1 -5.83 -25.83 -39.86
C MET A 1 -4.98 -24.56 -39.85
N GLN A 2 -5.54 -23.45 -39.38
CA GLN A 2 -4.83 -22.19 -39.17
C GLN A 2 -4.79 -21.87 -37.68
N HIS A 3 -3.87 -21.00 -37.26
CA HIS A 3 -3.80 -20.58 -35.85
C HIS A 3 -3.62 -19.07 -35.69
N CYS A 4 -4.02 -18.55 -34.53
CA CYS A 4 -3.80 -17.15 -34.20
C CYS A 4 -2.38 -16.92 -33.66
N PRO A 5 -1.50 -16.17 -34.36
CA PRO A 5 -0.14 -15.91 -33.89
C PRO A 5 -0.09 -14.87 -32.76
N SER A 6 -1.16 -14.12 -32.53
CA SER A 6 -1.18 -13.00 -31.59
C SER A 6 -0.89 -13.47 -30.15
N PRO A 7 0.18 -12.98 -29.50
CA PRO A 7 0.48 -13.31 -28.11
C PRO A 7 -0.54 -12.70 -27.14
N THR A 8 -1.30 -11.68 -27.57
CA THR A 8 -2.32 -11.00 -26.78
C THR A 8 -3.73 -11.54 -27.00
N CYS A 9 -3.89 -12.62 -27.77
CA CYS A 9 -5.19 -13.25 -28.01
C CYS A 9 -5.83 -13.71 -26.68
N PRO A 10 -7.10 -13.35 -26.38
CA PRO A 10 -7.78 -13.75 -25.14
C PRO A 10 -7.87 -15.26 -24.94
N TYR A 11 -7.94 -16.02 -26.02
CA TYR A 11 -7.90 -17.49 -25.98
C TYR A 11 -6.54 -17.98 -25.47
N ARG A 12 -5.45 -17.45 -26.04
CA ARG A 12 -4.08 -17.82 -25.69
C ARG A 12 -3.72 -17.43 -24.26
N VAL A 13 -4.17 -16.27 -23.80
CA VAL A 13 -3.99 -15.86 -22.40
C VAL A 13 -4.73 -16.79 -21.43
N ARG A 14 -5.91 -17.30 -21.79
CA ARG A 14 -6.70 -18.20 -20.94
C ARG A 14 -6.19 -19.64 -20.95
N LYS A 15 -5.77 -20.14 -22.10
CA LYS A 15 -5.46 -21.56 -22.32
C LYS A 15 -3.97 -21.88 -22.45
N GLY A 16 -3.12 -20.86 -22.53
CA GLY A 16 -1.67 -21.03 -22.73
C GLY A 16 -1.27 -21.48 -24.14
N VAL A 17 -2.24 -21.75 -25.02
CA VAL A 17 -2.03 -22.25 -26.39
C VAL A 17 -2.67 -21.33 -27.43
N ALA A 18 -2.10 -21.27 -28.63
CA ALA A 18 -2.70 -20.49 -29.71
C ALA A 18 -4.09 -21.06 -30.06
N SER A 19 -5.02 -20.17 -30.41
CA SER A 19 -6.35 -20.58 -30.89
C SER A 19 -6.21 -21.22 -32.27
N GLU A 20 -6.69 -22.45 -32.41
CA GLU A 20 -6.80 -23.15 -33.70
C GLU A 20 -8.15 -22.80 -34.34
N CYS A 21 -8.10 -22.44 -35.62
CA CYS A 21 -9.24 -22.02 -36.41
C CYS A 21 -9.37 -22.93 -37.64
N ALA A 22 -10.61 -23.13 -38.08
CA ALA A 22 -10.89 -23.83 -39.32
C ALA A 22 -10.21 -23.15 -40.51
N ASP A 23 -9.83 -23.91 -41.53
CA ASP A 23 -9.12 -23.37 -42.71
C ASP A 23 -9.93 -22.35 -43.52
N THR A 24 -11.26 -22.33 -43.33
CA THR A 24 -12.17 -21.36 -43.94
C THR A 24 -12.25 -20.04 -43.18
N ALA A 25 -11.69 -19.95 -41.96
CA ALA A 25 -11.69 -18.73 -41.19
C ALA A 25 -10.69 -17.72 -41.77
N THR A 26 -11.11 -16.46 -41.92
CA THR A 26 -10.25 -15.36 -42.39
C THR A 26 -9.65 -14.54 -41.26
N ALA A 27 -10.19 -14.67 -40.03
CA ALA A 27 -9.72 -13.99 -38.83
C ALA A 27 -9.98 -14.83 -37.58
N CYS A 28 -9.19 -14.61 -36.52
CA CYS A 28 -9.38 -15.29 -35.24
C CYS A 28 -10.70 -14.82 -34.57
N PRO A 29 -11.57 -15.74 -34.13
CA PRO A 29 -12.87 -15.39 -33.53
C PRO A 29 -12.73 -14.70 -32.17
N ASP A 30 -11.63 -14.93 -31.45
CA ASP A 30 -11.41 -14.34 -30.12
C ASP A 30 -10.81 -12.93 -30.17
N CYS A 31 -9.96 -12.62 -31.15
CA CYS A 31 -9.22 -11.35 -31.17
C CYS A 31 -9.26 -10.58 -32.48
N GLY A 32 -9.92 -11.10 -33.52
CA GLY A 32 -10.00 -10.49 -34.86
C GLY A 32 -8.66 -10.40 -35.60
N GLY A 33 -7.61 -11.04 -35.10
CA GLY A 33 -6.27 -11.00 -35.69
C GLY A 33 -6.15 -11.90 -36.92
N ALA A 34 -5.23 -11.54 -37.81
CA ALA A 34 -4.88 -12.36 -38.97
C ALA A 34 -4.37 -13.74 -38.53
N LEU A 35 -4.76 -14.78 -39.26
CA LEU A 35 -4.40 -16.15 -38.98
C LEU A 35 -3.13 -16.55 -39.75
N ALA A 36 -2.30 -17.38 -39.12
CA ALA A 36 -1.13 -17.97 -39.74
C ALA A 36 -1.47 -19.40 -40.22
N PRO A 37 -1.03 -19.80 -41.44
CA PRO A 37 -1.23 -21.14 -41.94
C PRO A 37 -0.38 -22.16 -41.16
N GLY A 38 -0.93 -23.35 -40.94
CA GLY A 38 -0.27 -24.47 -40.25
C GLY A 38 -0.84 -24.75 -38.86
N GLU A 39 -0.53 -25.93 -38.33
CA GLU A 39 -0.85 -26.30 -36.95
C GLU A 39 -0.28 -25.26 -35.98
N ALA A 40 -1.01 -25.00 -34.89
CA ALA A 40 -0.49 -24.16 -33.83
C ALA A 40 0.85 -24.76 -33.39
N PRO A 41 1.92 -23.96 -33.22
CA PRO A 41 3.14 -24.47 -32.62
C PRO A 41 2.73 -25.14 -31.32
N ALA A 42 3.12 -26.42 -31.17
CA ALA A 42 2.82 -27.20 -29.98
C ALA A 42 3.05 -26.28 -28.79
N ALA A 43 2.07 -26.26 -27.87
CA ALA A 43 2.19 -25.52 -26.63
C ALA A 43 3.66 -25.63 -26.20
N VAL A 44 4.35 -24.50 -26.05
CA VAL A 44 5.59 -24.56 -25.29
C VAL A 44 5.08 -25.02 -23.95
N THR A 45 5.12 -26.33 -23.73
CA THR A 45 4.88 -26.95 -22.45
C THR A 45 5.93 -26.26 -21.63
N ALA A 46 5.48 -25.28 -20.83
CA ALA A 46 6.22 -24.86 -19.67
C ALA A 46 6.42 -26.19 -18.94
N GLY A 47 7.64 -26.75 -19.08
CA GLY A 47 7.88 -28.19 -19.04
C GLY A 47 7.10 -28.88 -17.93
N ASP A 48 6.40 -29.95 -18.29
CA ASP A 48 5.69 -30.84 -17.38
C ASP A 48 6.62 -31.73 -16.54
N ASP A 49 7.91 -31.39 -16.39
CA ASP A 49 8.87 -32.21 -15.65
C ASP A 49 9.42 -31.48 -14.41
N ALA A 50 9.04 -32.03 -13.25
CA ALA A 50 9.48 -31.75 -11.87
C ALA A 50 8.84 -30.53 -11.17
N PRO A 51 8.54 -30.62 -9.85
CA PRO A 51 8.14 -29.45 -9.07
C PRO A 51 9.24 -28.40 -9.20
N ALA A 52 8.94 -27.33 -9.95
CA ALA A 52 9.84 -26.22 -10.24
C ALA A 52 10.63 -25.88 -8.98
N HIS A 53 11.92 -26.25 -8.97
CA HIS A 53 12.73 -26.21 -7.77
C HIS A 53 12.75 -24.77 -7.27
N VAL A 54 12.02 -24.49 -6.18
CA VAL A 54 11.85 -23.11 -5.71
C VAL A 54 13.25 -22.58 -5.40
N PRO A 55 13.69 -21.48 -6.06
CA PRO A 55 15.06 -21.00 -5.92
C PRO A 55 15.33 -20.74 -4.44
N ARG A 56 16.53 -21.10 -3.98
CA ARG A 56 16.92 -21.00 -2.55
C ARG A 56 16.70 -19.60 -1.99
N SER A 57 16.93 -18.56 -2.81
CA SER A 57 16.67 -17.16 -2.47
C SER A 57 15.19 -16.89 -2.20
N LEU A 58 14.28 -17.47 -2.96
CA LEU A 58 12.83 -17.32 -2.76
C LEU A 58 12.37 -18.07 -1.49
N ARG A 59 12.89 -19.28 -1.24
CA ARG A 59 12.63 -20.02 0.00
C ARG A 59 13.06 -19.25 1.24
N LEU A 60 14.27 -18.67 1.22
CA LEU A 60 14.77 -17.89 2.34
C LEU A 60 13.88 -16.66 2.62
N ARG A 61 13.47 -15.93 1.58
CA ARG A 61 12.58 -14.78 1.73
C ARG A 61 11.19 -15.15 2.27
N LEU A 62 10.65 -16.30 1.84
CA LEU A 62 9.41 -16.86 2.39
C LEU A 62 9.55 -17.15 3.89
N VAL A 63 10.64 -17.80 4.29
CA VAL A 63 10.92 -18.11 5.70
C VAL A 63 11.04 -16.82 6.52
N VAL A 64 11.81 -15.83 6.05
CA VAL A 64 11.93 -14.54 6.73
C VAL A 64 10.57 -13.84 6.85
N THR A 65 9.75 -13.88 5.80
CA THR A 65 8.40 -13.30 5.80
C THR A 65 7.50 -14.00 6.83
N ALA A 66 7.50 -15.34 6.85
CA ALA A 66 6.69 -16.13 7.78
C ALA A 66 7.13 -15.94 9.24
N ILE A 67 8.44 -15.95 9.51
CA ILE A 67 9.00 -15.67 10.84
C ILE A 67 8.66 -14.25 11.27
N GLY A 68 8.75 -13.27 10.37
CA GLY A 68 8.36 -11.89 10.63
C GLY A 68 6.92 -11.77 11.10
N VAL A 69 5.98 -12.35 10.33
CA VAL A 69 4.56 -12.37 10.70
C VAL A 69 4.35 -13.08 12.04
N ALA A 70 4.93 -14.26 12.23
CA ALA A 70 4.81 -15.02 13.47
C ALA A 70 5.33 -14.23 14.69
N LEU A 71 6.44 -13.51 14.54
CA LEU A 71 7.01 -12.68 15.59
C LEU A 71 6.09 -11.50 15.93
N ILE A 72 5.53 -10.81 14.93
CA ILE A 72 4.58 -9.71 15.14
C ILE A 72 3.35 -10.21 15.89
N VAL A 73 2.78 -11.35 15.48
CA VAL A 73 1.64 -11.98 16.14
C VAL A 73 2.00 -12.34 17.58
N ALA A 74 3.13 -13.04 17.80
CA ALA A 74 3.57 -13.45 19.13
C ALA A 74 3.72 -12.25 20.07
N LEU A 75 4.44 -11.20 19.64
CA LEU A 75 4.61 -9.97 20.41
C LEU A 75 3.29 -9.24 20.67
N GLY A 76 2.34 -9.34 19.74
CA GLY A 76 0.99 -8.81 19.87
C GLY A 76 0.13 -9.49 20.94
N TYR A 77 0.46 -10.72 21.34
CA TYR A 77 -0.24 -11.44 22.42
C TYR A 77 0.54 -11.51 23.73
N VAL A 78 1.74 -10.92 23.80
CA VAL A 78 2.46 -10.71 25.07
C VAL A 78 1.84 -9.51 25.77
N SER A 79 0.81 -9.76 26.58
CA SER A 79 0.14 -8.73 27.39
C SER A 79 1.05 -8.23 28.52
N LEU A 80 1.17 -6.91 28.65
CA LEU A 80 1.87 -6.27 29.77
C LEU A 80 1.00 -6.24 31.04
N LEU A 81 -0.31 -6.19 30.87
CA LEU A 81 -1.27 -6.15 31.95
C LEU A 81 -2.34 -7.21 31.70
N ASP A 82 -2.75 -7.89 32.76
CA ASP A 82 -4.03 -8.59 32.76
C ASP A 82 -5.10 -7.56 33.12
N VAL A 83 -6.00 -7.34 32.17
CA VAL A 83 -7.09 -6.37 32.30
C VAL A 83 -8.34 -7.20 32.30
N GLY A 84 -9.04 -7.19 33.44
CA GLY A 84 -10.34 -7.87 33.59
C GLY A 84 -11.41 -7.26 32.68
N ASP A 85 -12.67 -7.26 33.12
CA ASP A 85 -13.80 -6.78 32.32
C ASP A 85 -13.83 -5.24 32.19
N LEU A 86 -12.88 -4.67 31.45
CA LEU A 86 -12.95 -3.28 31.03
C LEU A 86 -13.91 -3.10 29.86
N PRO A 87 -14.55 -1.91 29.74
CA PRO A 87 -15.34 -1.58 28.58
C PRO A 87 -14.53 -1.71 27.29
N ALA A 88 -15.10 -2.34 26.26
CA ALA A 88 -14.44 -2.61 24.98
C ALA A 88 -13.84 -1.36 24.31
N GLU A 89 -14.46 -0.19 24.51
CA GLU A 89 -14.00 1.09 23.99
C GLU A 89 -12.65 1.53 24.59
N VAL A 90 -12.49 1.35 25.91
CA VAL A 90 -11.23 1.61 26.61
C VAL A 90 -10.17 0.63 26.13
N VAL A 91 -10.56 -0.63 25.95
CA VAL A 91 -9.66 -1.72 25.53
C VAL A 91 -9.13 -1.53 24.11
N GLY A 92 -9.99 -1.11 23.16
CA GLY A 92 -9.62 -0.90 21.77
C GLY A 92 -8.59 0.22 21.56
N ALA A 93 -8.64 1.27 22.39
CA ALA A 93 -7.74 2.42 22.30
C ALA A 93 -6.26 2.10 22.59
N PHE A 94 -5.96 0.96 23.21
CA PHE A 94 -4.63 0.52 23.60
C PHE A 94 -4.15 -0.71 22.81
N ARG A 95 -4.64 -0.89 21.58
CA ARG A 95 -4.30 -2.02 20.70
C ARG A 95 -3.61 -1.54 19.41
N PHE A 96 -2.53 -2.21 19.03
CA PHE A 96 -1.94 -2.12 17.69
C PHE A 96 -2.11 -3.43 16.91
N ALA A 97 -1.82 -4.57 17.56
CA ALA A 97 -1.98 -5.91 17.01
C ALA A 97 -2.17 -6.90 18.17
N GLY A 98 -3.13 -7.82 18.06
CA GLY A 98 -3.39 -8.85 19.06
C GLY A 98 -4.09 -8.31 20.32
N SER A 99 -3.56 -8.64 21.50
CA SER A 99 -4.18 -8.27 22.77
C SER A 99 -4.07 -6.76 23.04
N PRO A 100 -5.06 -6.19 23.74
CA PRO A 100 -4.95 -4.83 24.27
C PRO A 100 -3.80 -4.77 25.28
N PHE A 101 -3.10 -3.64 25.35
CA PHE A 101 -1.94 -3.47 26.24
C PHE A 101 -0.81 -4.49 26.04
N SER A 102 -0.65 -5.00 24.81
CA SER A 102 0.49 -5.84 24.45
C SER A 102 1.81 -5.07 24.50
N LEU A 103 2.93 -5.80 24.49
CA LEU A 103 4.28 -5.24 24.43
C LEU A 103 4.45 -4.27 23.25
N ILE A 104 3.71 -4.51 22.16
CA ILE A 104 3.75 -3.69 20.95
C ILE A 104 2.52 -2.78 20.79
N ALA A 105 1.77 -2.51 21.86
CA ALA A 105 0.57 -1.68 21.83
C ALA A 105 0.81 -0.26 21.29
N VAL A 106 1.99 0.32 21.55
CA VAL A 106 2.39 1.62 20.97
C VAL A 106 2.55 1.54 19.44
N GLY A 107 2.89 0.35 18.93
CA GLY A 107 2.96 0.06 17.50
C GLY A 107 4.07 0.79 16.75
N VAL A 108 3.94 0.82 15.41
CA VAL A 108 4.83 1.59 14.52
C VAL A 108 4.34 3.00 14.24
N THR A 109 3.12 3.34 14.66
CA THR A 109 2.45 4.61 14.36
C THR A 109 3.32 5.85 14.61
N PRO A 110 4.06 5.97 15.73
CA PRO A 110 4.92 7.14 15.96
C PRO A 110 5.97 7.37 14.87
N PHE A 111 6.52 6.28 14.33
CA PHE A 111 7.43 6.35 13.19
C PHE A 111 6.69 6.77 11.93
N LEU A 112 5.54 6.17 11.62
CA LEU A 112 4.76 6.55 10.44
C LEU A 112 4.38 8.04 10.46
N THR A 113 3.95 8.55 11.62
CA THR A 113 3.68 9.97 11.85
C THR A 113 4.93 10.83 11.63
N ALA A 114 6.10 10.41 12.13
CA ALA A 114 7.34 11.14 11.89
C ALA A 114 7.72 11.20 10.40
N TYR A 115 7.57 10.09 9.66
CA TYR A 115 7.78 10.07 8.21
C TYR A 115 6.81 11.00 7.47
N ALA A 116 5.56 11.05 7.89
CA ALA A 116 4.56 11.98 7.37
C ALA A 116 4.94 13.44 7.63
N LEU A 117 5.32 13.78 8.87
CA LEU A 117 5.73 15.14 9.26
C LEU A 117 6.98 15.60 8.52
N VAL A 118 8.01 14.75 8.41
CA VAL A 118 9.22 15.08 7.66
C VAL A 118 8.92 15.26 6.18
N GLU A 119 8.01 14.45 5.61
CA GLU A 119 7.58 14.62 4.22
C GLU A 119 6.83 15.94 4.02
N LEU A 120 5.97 16.36 4.96
CA LEU A 120 5.29 17.66 4.96
C LEU A 120 6.30 18.82 5.01
N VAL A 121 7.28 18.76 5.92
CA VAL A 121 8.37 19.75 6.01
C VAL A 121 9.15 19.80 4.70
N ALA A 122 9.45 18.64 4.10
CA ALA A 122 10.17 18.57 2.84
C ALA A 122 9.36 19.11 1.64
N VAL A 123 8.02 19.12 1.72
CA VAL A 123 7.15 19.82 0.75
C VAL A 123 7.29 21.33 0.93
N ALA A 124 7.22 21.81 2.17
CA ALA A 124 7.24 23.22 2.50
C ALA A 124 8.58 23.87 2.15
N VAL A 125 9.69 23.25 2.54
CA VAL A 125 11.05 23.79 2.42
C VAL A 125 11.63 23.54 1.02
N PRO A 126 11.90 24.59 0.20
CA PRO A 126 12.36 24.42 -1.18
C PRO A 126 13.61 23.55 -1.34
N GLY A 127 14.62 23.72 -0.48
CA GLY A 127 15.87 22.95 -0.52
C GLY A 127 15.70 21.46 -0.24
N LEU A 128 14.60 21.05 0.40
CA LEU A 128 14.29 19.65 0.69
C LEU A 128 13.41 18.98 -0.38
N ARG A 129 12.83 19.75 -1.32
CA ARG A 129 11.92 19.21 -2.35
C ARG A 129 12.64 18.26 -3.31
N ALA A 130 13.85 18.63 -3.70
CA ALA A 130 14.82 17.81 -4.43
C ALA A 130 15.04 16.44 -3.75
N ARG A 131 15.31 16.53 -2.44
CA ARG A 131 15.24 15.50 -1.40
C ARG A 131 14.29 14.37 -1.74
N ARG A 132 13.02 14.76 -1.84
CA ARG A 132 11.87 13.85 -1.88
C ARG A 132 11.79 13.00 -3.14
N VAL A 133 12.30 13.54 -4.23
CA VAL A 133 12.12 13.00 -5.57
C VAL A 133 13.30 12.12 -5.99
N GLY A 134 14.43 12.27 -5.31
CA GLY A 134 15.62 11.47 -5.52
C GLY A 134 15.45 10.00 -5.10
N GLY A 135 16.52 9.24 -5.33
CA GLY A 135 16.58 7.82 -4.97
C GLY A 135 16.90 7.63 -3.49
N ARG A 136 17.31 6.41 -3.17
CA ARG A 136 17.64 5.99 -1.80
C ARG A 136 18.68 6.90 -1.14
N GLU A 137 19.77 7.22 -1.83
CA GLU A 137 20.86 8.06 -1.32
C GLU A 137 20.41 9.50 -1.06
N ALA A 138 19.78 10.14 -2.05
CA ALA A 138 19.28 11.51 -1.91
C ALA A 138 18.29 11.65 -0.75
N ARG A 139 17.49 10.61 -0.46
CA ARG A 139 16.52 10.61 0.64
C ARG A 139 17.09 10.18 1.99
N ALA A 140 18.32 9.65 2.05
CA ALA A 140 18.90 9.17 3.30
C ALA A 140 18.83 10.19 4.46
N PRO A 141 19.10 11.51 4.24
CA PRO A 141 18.97 12.49 5.31
C PRO A 141 17.52 12.70 5.80
N LEU A 142 16.54 12.60 4.90
CA LEU A 142 15.12 12.69 5.27
C LEU A 142 14.68 11.46 6.06
N ARG A 143 15.18 10.27 5.69
CA ARG A 143 14.91 9.02 6.42
C ARG A 143 15.50 9.07 7.83
N LEU A 144 16.75 9.52 7.97
CA LEU A 144 17.38 9.71 9.27
C LEU A 144 16.60 10.69 10.16
N ALA A 145 16.19 11.84 9.60
CA ALA A 145 15.38 12.81 10.32
C ALA A 145 14.04 12.21 10.79
N ALA A 146 13.38 11.42 9.94
CA ALA A 146 12.13 10.74 10.28
C ALA A 146 12.32 9.65 11.33
N ASP A 147 13.40 8.88 11.28
CA ASP A 147 13.71 7.86 12.29
C ASP A 147 14.01 8.49 13.66
N LEU A 148 14.77 9.59 13.71
CA LEU A 148 15.07 10.31 14.94
C LEU A 148 13.81 10.97 15.54
N LEU A 149 13.00 11.62 14.70
CA LEU A 149 11.71 12.18 15.13
C LEU A 149 10.76 11.07 15.58
N GLY A 150 10.75 9.93 14.89
CA GLY A 150 9.95 8.75 15.24
C GLY A 150 10.32 8.19 16.61
N LEU A 151 11.61 8.17 16.95
CA LEU A 151 12.08 7.78 18.28
C LEU A 151 11.56 8.74 19.37
N ALA A 152 11.62 10.04 19.13
CA ALA A 152 11.10 11.03 20.07
C ALA A 152 9.57 10.91 20.24
N LEU A 153 8.83 10.72 19.15
CA LEU A 153 7.38 10.51 19.19
C LEU A 153 7.02 9.17 19.84
N ALA A 154 7.80 8.12 19.65
CA ALA A 154 7.58 6.82 20.28
C ALA A 154 7.75 6.92 21.80
N LEU A 155 8.74 7.69 22.28
CA LEU A 155 8.91 7.93 23.71
C LEU A 155 7.72 8.70 24.29
N LEU A 156 7.26 9.74 23.60
CA LEU A 156 6.08 10.51 24.00
C LEU A 156 4.80 9.66 24.02
N ALA A 157 4.59 8.85 22.97
CA ALA A 157 3.46 7.94 22.88
C ALA A 157 3.50 6.86 23.96
N ALA A 158 4.68 6.31 24.27
CA ALA A 158 4.86 5.35 25.34
C ALA A 158 4.60 5.95 26.73
N TYR A 159 4.94 7.22 26.94
CA TYR A 159 4.57 7.94 28.16
C TYR A 159 3.06 8.09 28.28
N GLY A 160 2.38 8.54 27.21
CA GLY A 160 0.92 8.65 27.18
C GLY A 160 0.22 7.30 27.39
N PHE A 161 0.75 6.24 26.76
CA PHE A 161 0.31 4.86 26.97
C PHE A 161 0.44 4.47 28.44
N ALA A 162 1.60 4.70 29.07
CA ALA A 162 1.83 4.37 30.47
C ALA A 162 0.90 5.12 31.42
N VAL A 163 0.66 6.42 31.21
CA VAL A 163 -0.32 7.20 31.97
C VAL A 163 -1.73 6.62 31.81
N GLY A 164 -2.11 6.25 30.58
CA GLY A 164 -3.39 5.62 30.29
C GLY A 164 -3.56 4.27 31.00
N VAL A 165 -2.54 3.41 30.98
CA VAL A 165 -2.53 2.14 31.72
C VAL A 165 -2.66 2.38 33.22
N GLN A 166 -1.97 3.39 33.77
CA GLN A 166 -2.07 3.70 35.20
C GLN A 166 -3.47 4.16 35.60
N TYR A 167 -4.07 5.04 34.81
CA TYR A 167 -5.44 5.49 35.01
C TYR A 167 -6.41 4.31 35.05
N VAL A 168 -6.26 3.38 34.09
CA VAL A 168 -7.08 2.17 34.01
C VAL A 168 -6.79 1.18 35.16
N SER A 169 -5.52 1.00 35.53
CA SER A 169 -5.12 0.12 36.65
C SER A 169 -5.66 0.59 38.01
N SER A 170 -5.99 1.88 38.13
CA SER A 170 -6.64 2.45 39.31
C SER A 170 -8.05 1.84 39.55
N TYR A 171 -8.62 1.16 38.55
CA TYR A 171 -9.87 0.40 38.64
C TYR A 171 -9.68 -1.08 39.05
N GLY A 172 -8.49 -1.47 39.54
CA GLY A 172 -8.25 -2.79 40.15
C GLY A 172 -7.23 -3.69 39.44
N GLY A 173 -6.41 -3.16 38.53
CA GLY A 173 -5.32 -3.90 37.88
C GLY A 173 -4.02 -3.87 38.69
N PRO A 174 -3.14 -4.89 38.55
CA PRO A 174 -1.83 -4.86 39.21
C PRO A 174 -1.00 -3.68 38.67
N PRO A 175 -0.48 -2.78 39.51
CA PRO A 175 0.19 -1.59 39.03
C PRO A 175 1.60 -1.94 38.54
N LEU A 176 1.76 -2.14 37.23
CA LEU A 176 3.05 -1.83 36.63
C LEU A 176 3.28 -0.33 36.80
N GLY A 177 4.40 0.03 37.44
CA GLY A 177 4.78 1.43 37.60
C GLY A 177 4.86 2.14 36.24
N LEU A 178 4.61 3.46 36.24
CA LEU A 178 4.65 4.31 35.05
C LEU A 178 5.92 4.06 34.22
N PHE A 179 7.06 4.04 34.89
CA PHE A 179 8.36 3.92 34.25
C PHE A 179 8.58 2.55 33.56
N PRO A 180 8.34 1.39 34.23
CA PRO A 180 8.33 0.09 33.55
C PRO A 180 7.41 0.02 32.33
N THR A 181 6.16 0.49 32.44
CA THR A 181 5.18 0.45 31.33
C THR A 181 5.63 1.32 30.16
N MET A 182 6.14 2.53 30.45
CA MET A 182 6.70 3.42 29.43
C MET A 182 7.91 2.79 28.74
N LEU A 183 8.84 2.19 29.50
CA LEU A 183 10.04 1.56 28.94
C LEU A 183 9.68 0.37 28.05
N LEU A 184 8.71 -0.45 28.46
CA LEU A 184 8.24 -1.60 27.68
C LEU A 184 7.51 -1.17 26.40
N GLY A 185 6.60 -0.19 26.49
CA GLY A 185 5.91 0.34 25.30
C GLY A 185 6.88 1.00 24.31
N PHE A 186 7.84 1.79 24.81
CA PHE A 186 8.90 2.38 23.99
C PHE A 186 9.80 1.30 23.36
N GLY A 187 10.24 0.34 24.17
CA GLY A 187 11.04 -0.80 23.73
C GLY A 187 10.34 -1.63 22.65
N GLY A 188 9.03 -1.85 22.78
CA GLY A 188 8.20 -2.51 21.78
C GLY A 188 8.13 -1.74 20.46
N ALA A 189 7.93 -0.42 20.50
CA ALA A 189 7.93 0.43 19.30
C ALA A 189 9.30 0.42 18.60
N VAL A 190 10.40 0.50 19.36
CA VAL A 190 11.77 0.39 18.81
C VAL A 190 12.02 -1.00 18.24
N ALA A 191 11.58 -2.06 18.91
CA ALA A 191 11.70 -3.43 18.43
C ALA A 191 10.96 -3.64 17.10
N LEU A 192 9.74 -3.09 16.94
CA LEU A 192 9.02 -3.12 15.68
C LEU A 192 9.72 -2.33 14.57
N ARG A 193 10.32 -1.17 14.89
CA ARG A 193 11.12 -0.41 13.92
C ARG A 193 12.37 -1.16 13.47
N LEU A 194 13.02 -1.89 14.37
CA LEU A 194 14.14 -2.78 14.03
C LEU A 194 13.68 -3.96 13.19
N LEU A 195 12.55 -4.58 13.54
CA LEU A 195 11.95 -5.66 12.78
C LEU A 195 11.59 -5.21 11.37
N TRP A 196 10.99 -4.03 11.21
CA TRP A 196 10.78 -3.41 9.91
C TRP A 196 12.07 -3.39 9.09
N TRP A 197 13.18 -2.89 9.64
CA TRP A 197 14.46 -2.81 8.92
C TRP A 197 14.98 -4.18 8.47
N ILE A 198 14.86 -5.21 9.31
CA ILE A 198 15.22 -6.59 8.98
C ILE A 198 14.35 -7.11 7.83
N LEU A 199 13.04 -6.87 7.90
CA LEU A 199 12.08 -7.31 6.89
C LEU A 199 12.27 -6.59 5.55
N ASP A 200 12.64 -5.31 5.53
CA ASP A 200 12.94 -4.59 4.28
C ASP A 200 14.07 -5.24 3.47
N ALA A 201 15.03 -5.89 4.13
CA ALA A 201 16.12 -6.60 3.47
C ALA A 201 15.72 -8.01 3.00
N GLY A 202 15.00 -8.74 3.86
CA GLY A 202 14.83 -10.19 3.73
C GLY A 202 13.43 -10.67 3.35
N ALA A 203 12.38 -9.87 3.46
CA ALA A 203 11.02 -10.30 3.18
C ALA A 203 10.70 -10.33 1.67
N LEU A 204 9.52 -10.85 1.33
CA LEU A 204 9.01 -10.89 -0.04
C LEU A 204 8.50 -9.54 -0.57
N THR A 205 8.06 -8.69 0.36
CA THR A 205 7.52 -7.34 0.15
C THR A 205 8.19 -6.38 1.15
N GLY A 206 7.83 -5.09 1.12
CA GLY A 206 8.35 -4.11 2.08
C GLY A 206 8.00 -4.46 3.54
N GLY A 207 8.95 -4.27 4.45
CA GLY A 207 8.82 -4.67 5.85
C GLY A 207 7.71 -3.94 6.59
N VAL A 208 7.56 -2.63 6.37
CA VAL A 208 6.44 -1.83 6.91
C VAL A 208 5.09 -2.26 6.36
N ALA A 209 5.03 -2.64 5.07
CA ALA A 209 3.81 -3.15 4.47
C ALA A 209 3.39 -4.47 5.13
N LEU A 210 4.37 -5.34 5.44
CA LEU A 210 4.13 -6.59 6.15
C LEU A 210 3.66 -6.35 7.60
N LEU A 211 4.26 -5.38 8.31
CA LEU A 211 3.84 -5.00 9.66
C LEU A 211 2.39 -4.52 9.70
N LEU A 212 2.02 -3.62 8.79
CA LEU A 212 0.66 -3.10 8.68
C LEU A 212 -0.33 -4.17 8.20
N PHE A 213 0.11 -5.07 7.31
CA PHE A 213 -0.68 -6.22 6.91
C PHE A 213 -1.01 -7.12 8.10
N THR A 214 -0.02 -7.48 8.92
CA THR A 214 -0.27 -8.36 10.07
C THR A 214 -1.21 -7.71 11.08
N GLY A 215 -1.03 -6.41 11.39
CA GLY A 215 -1.95 -5.67 12.25
C GLY A 215 -3.37 -5.66 11.69
N ALA A 216 -3.53 -5.31 10.41
CA ALA A 216 -4.83 -5.27 9.73
C ALA A 216 -5.51 -6.64 9.66
N VAL A 217 -4.76 -7.74 9.50
CA VAL A 217 -5.34 -9.09 9.53
C VAL A 217 -5.90 -9.40 10.92
N LEU A 218 -5.16 -9.12 11.99
CA LEU A 218 -5.63 -9.38 13.36
C LEU A 218 -6.85 -8.53 13.71
N GLU A 219 -6.84 -7.25 13.33
CA GLU A 219 -8.00 -6.37 13.47
C GLU A 219 -9.24 -6.93 12.77
N LEU A 220 -9.11 -7.37 11.52
CA LEU A 220 -10.24 -7.94 10.77
C LEU A 220 -10.74 -9.27 11.36
N LEU A 221 -9.85 -10.09 11.92
CA LEU A 221 -10.23 -11.33 12.60
C LEU A 221 -11.11 -11.03 13.82
N ASP A 222 -10.71 -10.06 14.65
CA ASP A 222 -11.47 -9.63 15.84
C ASP A 222 -12.84 -9.07 15.44
N VAL A 223 -12.87 -8.15 14.46
CA VAL A 223 -14.12 -7.55 13.96
C VAL A 223 -15.06 -8.62 13.39
N THR A 224 -14.51 -9.62 12.71
CA THR A 224 -15.28 -10.74 12.17
C THR A 224 -15.84 -11.61 13.30
N SER A 225 -15.06 -11.93 14.32
CA SER A 225 -15.55 -12.71 15.46
C SER A 225 -16.66 -11.97 16.22
N ASP A 226 -16.51 -10.66 16.40
CA ASP A 226 -17.51 -9.83 17.09
C ASP A 226 -18.81 -9.71 16.29
N ALA A 227 -18.70 -9.55 14.97
CA ALA A 227 -19.86 -9.52 14.08
C ALA A 227 -20.61 -10.85 14.09
N LEU A 228 -19.90 -11.99 14.04
CA LEU A 228 -20.51 -13.32 14.08
C LEU A 228 -21.13 -13.65 15.44
N THR A 229 -20.51 -13.20 16.53
CA THR A 229 -21.03 -13.39 17.89
C THR A 229 -22.33 -12.62 18.06
N ARG A 230 -22.36 -11.34 17.64
CA ARG A 230 -23.58 -10.52 17.62
C ARG A 230 -24.66 -11.15 16.73
N ALA A 231 -24.29 -11.64 15.56
CA ALA A 231 -25.24 -12.30 14.67
C ALA A 231 -25.94 -13.50 15.31
N ASN A 232 -25.16 -14.34 16.01
CA ASN A 232 -25.71 -15.48 16.74
C ASN A 232 -26.64 -15.06 17.89
N LEU A 233 -26.32 -13.98 18.60
CA LEU A 233 -27.15 -13.46 19.69
C LEU A 233 -28.45 -12.82 19.20
N GLU A 234 -28.39 -12.11 18.07
CA GLU A 234 -29.53 -11.41 17.45
C GLU A 234 -30.37 -12.32 16.54
N GLY A 235 -29.93 -13.55 16.30
CA GLY A 235 -30.59 -14.49 15.39
C GLY A 235 -30.46 -14.09 13.90
N THR A 236 -29.47 -13.28 13.55
CA THR A 236 -29.19 -12.91 12.16
C THR A 236 -28.25 -13.93 11.49
N THR A 237 -28.34 -14.06 10.17
CA THR A 237 -27.46 -15.00 9.45
C THR A 237 -26.02 -14.48 9.40
N PRO A 238 -25.00 -15.35 9.47
CA PRO A 238 -23.59 -14.96 9.33
C PRO A 238 -23.31 -14.15 8.06
N VAL A 239 -24.00 -14.49 6.96
CA VAL A 239 -23.86 -13.79 5.67
C VAL A 239 -24.37 -12.35 5.78
N ALA A 240 -25.51 -12.12 6.43
CA ALA A 240 -26.03 -10.77 6.64
C ALA A 240 -25.09 -9.93 7.51
N ALA A 241 -24.52 -10.51 8.56
CA ALA A 241 -23.59 -9.82 9.45
C ALA A 241 -22.26 -9.44 8.76
N LEU A 242 -21.77 -10.28 7.84
CA LEU A 242 -20.52 -10.04 7.11
C LEU A 242 -20.70 -9.31 5.78
N ALA A 243 -21.94 -9.13 5.30
CA ALA A 243 -22.23 -8.52 4.00
C ALA A 243 -21.55 -7.15 3.81
N PRO A 244 -21.55 -6.22 4.79
CA PRO A 244 -20.87 -4.93 4.62
C PRO A 244 -19.37 -5.07 4.34
N MET A 245 -18.69 -5.96 5.08
CA MET A 245 -17.26 -6.22 4.91
C MET A 245 -16.96 -6.85 3.55
N LEU A 246 -17.80 -7.78 3.08
CA LEU A 246 -17.67 -8.40 1.75
C LEU A 246 -17.87 -7.39 0.62
N VAL A 247 -18.84 -6.48 0.74
CA VAL A 247 -19.08 -5.42 -0.24
C VAL A 247 -17.88 -4.48 -0.31
N VAL A 248 -17.36 -4.00 0.82
CA VAL A 248 -16.16 -3.15 0.86
C VAL A 248 -14.95 -3.88 0.29
N GLY A 249 -14.75 -5.15 0.66
CA GLY A 249 -13.70 -5.99 0.08
C GLY A 249 -13.80 -6.10 -1.44
N ALA A 250 -15.01 -6.33 -1.97
CA ALA A 250 -15.23 -6.40 -3.41
C ALA A 250 -14.93 -5.07 -4.11
N VAL A 251 -15.37 -3.94 -3.56
CA VAL A 251 -15.05 -2.59 -4.10
C VAL A 251 -13.54 -2.37 -4.12
N MET A 252 -12.83 -2.71 -3.04
CA MET A 252 -11.37 -2.59 -2.97
C MET A 252 -10.66 -3.50 -3.96
N VAL A 253 -11.11 -4.75 -4.16
CA VAL A 253 -10.57 -5.65 -5.19
C VAL A 253 -10.74 -5.06 -6.59
N VAL A 254 -11.92 -4.51 -6.91
CA VAL A 254 -12.15 -3.86 -8.21
C VAL A 254 -11.20 -2.68 -8.41
N MET A 255 -11.00 -1.86 -7.37
CA MET A 255 -10.10 -0.71 -7.42
C MET A 255 -8.62 -1.10 -7.58
N LEU A 256 -8.17 -2.14 -6.89
CA LEU A 256 -6.75 -2.51 -6.81
C LEU A 256 -6.32 -3.53 -7.87
N ALA A 257 -7.14 -4.54 -8.15
CA ALA A 257 -6.78 -5.67 -9.01
C ALA A 257 -7.29 -5.55 -10.44
N LEU A 258 -8.33 -4.74 -10.70
CA LEU A 258 -8.88 -4.53 -12.05
C LEU A 258 -8.59 -3.16 -12.70
N PRO A 259 -7.53 -2.39 -12.36
CA PRO A 259 -7.33 -1.08 -12.98
C PRO A 259 -7.11 -1.17 -14.50
N ALA A 260 -6.57 -2.27 -15.02
CA ALA A 260 -6.43 -2.46 -16.47
C ALA A 260 -7.78 -2.67 -17.19
N ALA A 261 -8.70 -3.43 -16.59
CA ALA A 261 -10.05 -3.62 -17.13
C ALA A 261 -10.87 -2.33 -17.01
N LEU A 262 -10.82 -1.69 -15.84
CA LEU A 262 -11.48 -0.41 -15.58
C LEU A 262 -10.98 0.68 -16.54
N ARG A 263 -9.67 0.77 -16.76
CA ARG A 263 -9.07 1.71 -17.73
C ARG A 263 -9.54 1.45 -19.16
N ARG A 264 -9.63 0.18 -19.57
CA ARG A 264 -10.13 -0.17 -20.91
C ARG A 264 -11.58 0.27 -21.08
N GLY A 265 -12.46 -0.05 -20.13
CA GLY A 265 -13.85 0.37 -20.16
C GLY A 265 -14.05 1.89 -20.16
N LEU A 266 -13.15 2.63 -19.48
CA LEU A 266 -13.22 4.09 -19.37
C LEU A 266 -12.43 4.84 -20.46
N GLY A 267 -11.77 4.14 -21.39
CA GLY A 267 -10.92 4.76 -22.42
C GLY A 267 -9.67 5.45 -21.88
N LEU A 268 -9.09 4.94 -20.79
CA LEU A 268 -7.95 5.50 -20.05
C LEU A 268 -6.65 4.70 -20.21
N THR A 269 -6.56 3.79 -21.18
CA THR A 269 -5.42 2.88 -21.38
C THR A 269 -4.09 3.60 -21.58
N ALA A 270 -4.12 4.79 -22.18
CA ALA A 270 -2.93 5.59 -22.36
C ALA A 270 -2.44 6.23 -21.04
N SER A 271 -3.32 6.59 -20.10
CA SER A 271 -2.94 7.49 -19.00
C SER A 271 -1.99 6.86 -17.97
N PRO A 272 -0.90 7.54 -17.59
CA PRO A 272 0.05 7.09 -16.54
C PRO A 272 -0.45 7.31 -15.11
N ILE A 273 -1.56 8.05 -14.91
CA ILE A 273 -2.16 8.26 -13.58
C ILE A 273 -2.53 6.92 -12.96
N SER A 274 -2.26 6.73 -11.66
CA SER A 274 -2.70 5.53 -10.94
C SER A 274 -4.20 5.63 -10.64
N LEU A 275 -4.86 4.47 -10.62
CA LEU A 275 -6.23 4.34 -10.13
C LEU A 275 -6.16 3.38 -8.95
N PRO A 276 -6.66 3.75 -7.76
CA PRO A 276 -7.17 5.08 -7.38
C PRO A 276 -6.12 6.22 -7.42
N THR A 277 -6.59 7.48 -7.47
CA THR A 277 -5.73 8.68 -7.55
C THR A 277 -5.16 9.07 -6.19
N SER A 278 -5.97 9.01 -5.13
CA SER A 278 -5.55 9.28 -3.74
C SER A 278 -5.50 8.02 -2.86
N GLY A 279 -5.90 6.86 -3.38
CA GLY A 279 -5.93 5.63 -2.59
C GLY A 279 -6.99 5.68 -1.50
N VAL A 280 -6.66 5.13 -0.34
CA VAL A 280 -7.46 5.24 0.90
C VAL A 280 -6.89 6.28 1.87
N SER A 281 -5.81 6.98 1.47
CA SER A 281 -5.17 8.02 2.29
C SER A 281 -6.16 9.05 2.83
N PRO A 282 -7.08 9.64 2.04
CA PRO A 282 -8.04 10.60 2.55
C PRO A 282 -8.85 10.11 3.75
N MET A 283 -9.21 8.82 3.74
CA MET A 283 -9.94 8.19 4.85
C MET A 283 -9.03 8.01 6.06
N ALA A 284 -7.82 7.47 5.87
CA ALA A 284 -6.85 7.28 6.94
C ALA A 284 -6.46 8.62 7.59
N ASP A 285 -6.26 9.66 6.77
CA ASP A 285 -5.86 10.99 7.22
C ASP A 285 -6.98 11.67 7.99
N LEU A 286 -8.24 11.54 7.51
CA LEU A 286 -9.41 12.00 8.24
C LEU A 286 -9.51 11.35 9.63
N LEU A 287 -9.34 10.03 9.71
CA LEU A 287 -9.35 9.31 10.99
C LEU A 287 -8.22 9.78 11.91
N VAL A 288 -7.02 10.01 11.37
CA VAL A 288 -5.88 10.54 12.15
C VAL A 288 -6.17 11.93 12.67
N PHE A 289 -6.73 12.83 11.86
CA PHE A 289 -7.05 14.20 12.30
C PHE A 289 -8.15 14.22 13.37
N VAL A 290 -9.18 13.39 13.22
CA VAL A 290 -10.22 13.28 14.24
C VAL A 290 -9.68 12.68 15.53
N ALA A 291 -8.91 11.60 15.45
CA ALA A 291 -8.25 11.02 16.62
C ALA A 291 -7.31 12.01 17.30
N LEU A 292 -6.54 12.80 16.53
CA LEU A 292 -5.66 13.83 17.09
C LEU A 292 -6.46 14.93 17.80
N ALA A 293 -7.54 15.41 17.20
CA ALA A 293 -8.42 16.42 17.79
C ALA A 293 -9.04 15.92 19.11
N ASP A 294 -9.51 14.68 19.12
CA ASP A 294 -10.03 14.00 20.31
C ASP A 294 -8.98 13.97 21.44
N ARG A 295 -7.75 13.52 21.13
CA ARG A 295 -6.66 13.46 22.12
C ARG A 295 -6.25 14.83 22.64
N ILE A 296 -6.22 15.86 21.79
CA ILE A 296 -5.91 17.23 22.22
C ILE A 296 -7.00 17.77 23.14
N ALA A 297 -8.27 17.54 22.81
CA ALA A 297 -9.39 17.99 23.63
C ALA A 297 -9.41 17.29 24.99
N TRP A 298 -9.18 15.97 25.00
CA TRP A 298 -9.02 15.20 26.23
C TRP A 298 -7.88 15.73 27.10
N LEU A 299 -6.71 16.02 26.50
CA LEU A 299 -5.57 16.59 27.20
C LEU A 299 -5.87 17.99 27.77
N ALA A 300 -6.70 18.77 27.08
CA ALA A 300 -7.15 20.09 27.52
C ALA A 300 -8.28 20.03 28.56
N GLY A 301 -8.68 18.84 29.02
CA GLY A 301 -9.75 18.65 30.01
C GLY A 301 -11.16 18.81 29.45
N TYR A 302 -11.31 18.86 28.13
CA TYR A 302 -12.60 18.85 27.46
C TYR A 302 -12.99 17.41 27.13
N GLY A 303 -14.16 16.97 27.60
CA GLY A 303 -14.81 15.79 27.03
C GLY A 303 -15.30 16.16 25.62
N PHE A 304 -14.52 15.85 24.61
CA PHE A 304 -14.91 16.04 23.22
C PHE A 304 -15.40 14.71 22.68
N ASP A 305 -16.68 14.62 22.36
CA ASP A 305 -17.26 13.41 21.79
C ASP A 305 -16.98 13.37 20.29
N ALA A 306 -15.71 13.24 19.92
CA ALA A 306 -15.25 13.11 18.53
C ALA A 306 -16.01 12.05 17.71
N PRO A 307 -16.43 10.90 18.28
CA PRO A 307 -17.25 9.92 17.58
C PRO A 307 -18.52 10.51 16.95
N SER A 308 -19.16 11.50 17.60
CA SER A 308 -20.38 12.14 17.08
C SER A 308 -20.15 12.96 15.79
N LEU A 309 -18.94 13.47 15.56
CA LEU A 309 -18.58 14.15 14.30
C LEU A 309 -18.28 13.16 13.16
N LEU A 310 -17.98 11.91 13.50
CA LEU A 310 -17.76 10.81 12.57
C LEU A 310 -18.99 9.92 12.40
N ASP A 311 -20.07 10.16 13.15
CA ASP A 311 -21.30 9.39 13.04
C ASP A 311 -21.87 9.59 11.62
N PRO A 312 -21.79 8.56 10.75
CA PRO A 312 -22.19 8.68 9.36
C PRO A 312 -23.67 9.10 9.25
N VAL A 313 -24.48 8.73 10.25
CA VAL A 313 -25.93 8.91 10.23
C VAL A 313 -26.37 10.36 10.55
N ALA A 314 -25.53 11.14 11.24
CA ALA A 314 -25.86 12.53 11.65
C ALA A 314 -25.21 13.61 10.77
N GLY A 315 -24.23 13.26 9.93
CA GLY A 315 -23.34 14.21 9.25
C GLY A 315 -22.99 13.94 7.78
N ASP A 316 -23.83 13.17 7.06
CA ASP A 316 -23.57 12.65 5.69
C ASP A 316 -22.94 13.68 4.73
N LEU A 317 -23.49 14.90 4.65
CA LEU A 317 -23.00 15.89 3.70
C LEU A 317 -21.64 16.47 4.12
N GLY A 318 -21.43 16.71 5.42
CA GLY A 318 -20.19 17.26 5.95
C GLY A 318 -19.02 16.28 5.74
N PHE A 319 -19.23 15.01 6.07
CA PHE A 319 -18.26 13.95 5.84
C PHE A 319 -17.89 13.82 4.35
N ILE A 320 -18.89 13.75 3.47
CA ILE A 320 -18.66 13.65 2.02
C ILE A 320 -17.92 14.87 1.48
N VAL A 321 -18.24 16.09 1.95
CA VAL A 321 -17.57 17.32 1.52
C VAL A 321 -16.11 17.32 1.97
N VAL A 322 -15.82 17.00 3.23
CA VAL A 322 -14.44 16.91 3.74
C VAL A 322 -13.66 15.85 2.99
N LEU A 323 -14.24 14.66 2.81
CA LEU A 323 -13.63 13.57 2.05
C LEU A 323 -13.36 13.96 0.60
N ALA A 324 -14.29 14.67 -0.05
CA ALA A 324 -14.11 15.18 -1.41
C ALA A 324 -12.96 16.20 -1.48
N VAL A 325 -12.86 17.11 -0.50
CA VAL A 325 -11.75 18.07 -0.41
C VAL A 325 -10.42 17.35 -0.24
N LEU A 326 -10.35 16.32 0.60
CA LEU A 326 -9.13 15.52 0.79
C LEU A 326 -8.77 14.73 -0.48
N VAL A 327 -9.72 14.01 -1.08
CA VAL A 327 -9.52 13.25 -2.34
C VAL A 327 -9.01 14.16 -3.47
N LEU A 328 -9.66 15.32 -3.67
CA LEU A 328 -9.28 16.27 -4.71
C LEU A 328 -7.97 16.98 -4.38
N GLY A 329 -7.78 17.37 -3.11
CA GLY A 329 -6.61 18.08 -2.62
C GLY A 329 -5.35 17.23 -2.73
N GLU A 330 -5.37 16.02 -2.17
CA GLU A 330 -4.27 15.07 -2.25
C GLU A 330 -4.05 14.61 -3.70
N GLY A 331 -5.12 14.21 -4.39
CA GLY A 331 -5.05 13.82 -5.79
C GLY A 331 -4.36 14.91 -6.62
N TRP A 332 -4.75 16.17 -6.45
CA TRP A 332 -4.13 17.28 -7.17
C TRP A 332 -2.70 17.53 -6.71
N LEU A 333 -2.41 17.50 -5.41
CA LEU A 333 -1.09 17.75 -4.86
C LEU A 333 -0.05 16.75 -5.39
N PHE A 334 -0.43 15.48 -5.53
CA PHE A 334 0.48 14.39 -5.94
C PHE A 334 0.41 14.05 -7.41
N GLN A 335 -0.78 14.07 -8.02
CA GLN A 335 -0.99 13.63 -9.39
C GLN A 335 -1.25 14.79 -10.34
N ARG A 336 -0.63 15.97 -10.11
CA ARG A 336 -0.75 17.15 -10.99
C ARG A 336 -0.63 16.73 -12.46
N PRO A 337 -1.70 16.82 -13.27
CA PRO A 337 -1.69 16.26 -14.61
C PRO A 337 -0.55 16.76 -15.50
N ARG A 338 -0.15 18.02 -15.34
CA ARG A 338 1.00 18.62 -16.04
C ARG A 338 2.35 18.02 -15.66
N ARG A 339 2.55 17.62 -14.40
CA ARG A 339 3.79 16.96 -13.95
C ARG A 339 3.81 15.51 -14.40
N VAL A 340 2.69 14.82 -14.23
CA VAL A 340 2.53 13.42 -14.65
C VAL A 340 2.76 13.27 -16.16
N ALA A 341 2.13 14.11 -16.98
CA ALA A 341 2.30 14.11 -18.43
C ALA A 341 3.75 14.41 -18.87
N ARG A 342 4.43 15.34 -18.19
CA ARG A 342 5.86 15.64 -18.46
C ARG A 342 6.77 14.47 -18.13
N LEU A 343 6.59 13.86 -16.97
CA LEU A 343 7.37 12.69 -16.58
C LEU A 343 7.13 11.52 -17.55
N ALA A 344 5.87 11.27 -17.91
CA ALA A 344 5.50 10.27 -18.89
C ALA A 344 6.15 10.54 -20.26
N ARG A 345 6.23 11.80 -20.71
CA ARG A 345 7.01 12.17 -21.92
C ARG A 345 8.49 11.84 -21.79
N GLY A 346 9.12 12.23 -20.67
CA GLY A 346 10.54 11.97 -20.44
C GLY A 346 10.88 10.48 -20.46
N LEU A 347 9.96 9.64 -19.98
CA LEU A 347 10.08 8.19 -20.04
C LEU A 347 9.62 7.58 -21.37
N GLY A 348 9.12 8.36 -22.34
CA GLY A 348 8.65 7.87 -23.63
C GLY A 348 7.34 7.07 -23.59
N HIS A 349 6.48 7.33 -22.59
CA HIS A 349 5.20 6.65 -22.44
C HIS A 349 4.13 7.25 -23.38
N PRO A 350 3.32 6.45 -24.09
CA PRO A 350 2.32 6.95 -25.05
C PRO A 350 1.22 7.81 -24.40
N GLY A 351 0.98 7.61 -23.11
CA GLY A 351 0.09 8.38 -22.23
C GLY A 351 0.38 9.83 -21.95
N SER A 352 1.24 10.45 -22.74
CA SER A 352 1.86 11.70 -22.37
C SER A 352 1.03 12.94 -22.69
N ASP A 353 -0.14 12.75 -23.32
CA ASP A 353 -1.12 13.78 -23.56
C ASP A 353 -1.71 14.32 -22.25
N LEU A 354 -1.67 15.64 -22.11
CA LEU A 354 -2.22 16.36 -20.97
C LEU A 354 -3.74 16.22 -20.87
N ARG A 355 -4.47 16.15 -21.99
CA ARG A 355 -5.94 16.02 -21.95
C ARG A 355 -6.34 14.65 -21.44
N ALA A 356 -5.74 13.58 -21.97
CA ALA A 356 -5.92 12.22 -21.46
C ALA A 356 -5.57 12.12 -19.97
N THR A 357 -4.47 12.73 -19.54
CA THR A 357 -4.04 12.75 -18.13
C THR A 357 -5.04 13.50 -17.25
N ARG A 358 -5.56 14.66 -17.67
CA ARG A 358 -6.59 15.40 -16.93
C ARG A 358 -7.89 14.60 -16.80
N ARG A 359 -8.33 13.95 -17.88
CA ARG A 359 -9.53 13.11 -17.86
C ARG A 359 -9.38 11.95 -16.88
N ALA A 360 -8.24 11.26 -16.91
CA ALA A 360 -7.94 10.19 -15.97
C ALA A 360 -7.92 10.67 -14.51
N PHE A 361 -7.40 11.88 -14.25
CA PHE A 361 -7.40 12.48 -12.91
C PHE A 361 -8.81 12.68 -12.37
N VAL A 362 -9.69 13.31 -13.17
CA VAL A 362 -11.08 13.58 -12.78
C VAL A 362 -11.83 12.27 -12.53
N ILE A 363 -11.76 11.33 -13.47
CA ILE A 363 -12.43 10.03 -13.35
C ILE A 363 -11.89 9.24 -12.15
N GLY A 364 -10.58 9.20 -11.97
CA GLY A 364 -9.97 8.50 -10.84
C GLY A 364 -10.32 9.08 -9.49
N SER A 365 -10.43 10.42 -9.39
CA SER A 365 -10.83 11.09 -8.15
C SER A 365 -12.31 10.86 -7.86
N ALA A 366 -13.17 10.91 -8.88
CA ALA A 366 -14.59 10.57 -8.73
C ALA A 366 -14.79 9.12 -8.28
N LEU A 367 -14.09 8.16 -8.89
CA LEU A 367 -14.14 6.75 -8.48
C LEU A 367 -13.66 6.54 -7.05
N THR A 368 -12.57 7.22 -6.66
CA THR A 368 -12.04 7.13 -5.30
C THR A 368 -13.04 7.70 -4.30
N LEU A 369 -13.64 8.86 -4.60
CA LEU A 369 -14.66 9.47 -3.75
C LEU A 369 -15.88 8.57 -3.59
N VAL A 370 -16.41 8.02 -4.68
CA VAL A 370 -17.57 7.10 -4.63
C VAL A 370 -17.24 5.86 -3.82
N ALA A 371 -16.08 5.24 -4.06
CA ALA A 371 -15.69 4.04 -3.34
C ALA A 371 -15.48 4.29 -1.85
N LEU A 372 -14.82 5.39 -1.46
CA LEU A 372 -14.59 5.73 -0.06
C LEU A 372 -15.88 6.17 0.64
N SER A 373 -16.77 6.90 -0.04
CA SER A 373 -18.07 7.28 0.51
C SER A 373 -18.92 6.05 0.76
N LEU A 374 -19.05 5.16 -0.23
CA LEU A 374 -19.79 3.90 -0.08
C LEU A 374 -19.17 3.02 1.01
N SER A 375 -17.84 2.95 1.09
CA SER A 375 -17.17 2.11 2.09
C SER A 375 -17.27 2.67 3.50
N GLY A 376 -17.14 3.99 3.68
CA GLY A 376 -17.26 4.65 4.99
C GLY A 376 -18.67 4.57 5.57
N LEU A 377 -19.70 4.54 4.72
CA LEU A 377 -21.09 4.31 5.12
C LEU A 377 -21.34 2.86 5.55
N LEU A 378 -20.55 1.91 5.05
CA LEU A 378 -20.78 0.47 5.26
C LEU A 378 -19.91 -0.10 6.38
N VAL A 379 -18.66 0.35 6.54
CA VAL A 379 -17.66 -0.25 7.45
C VAL A 379 -16.60 0.77 7.89
N SER A 380 -16.30 0.84 9.18
CA SER A 380 -15.19 1.66 9.74
C SER A 380 -13.78 1.13 9.40
N HIS A 381 -13.66 -0.14 9.01
CA HIS A 381 -12.40 -0.87 8.78
C HIS A 381 -11.91 -0.87 7.32
N VAL A 382 -12.32 0.11 6.50
CA VAL A 382 -11.94 0.20 5.08
C VAL A 382 -10.41 0.16 4.88
N VAL A 383 -9.67 0.85 5.75
CA VAL A 383 -8.21 0.94 5.67
C VAL A 383 -7.55 -0.42 5.92
N ALA A 384 -8.04 -1.20 6.87
CA ALA A 384 -7.54 -2.55 7.17
C ALA A 384 -7.80 -3.50 5.98
N ILE A 385 -9.03 -3.54 5.47
CA ILE A 385 -9.41 -4.35 4.30
C ILE A 385 -8.54 -4.01 3.09
N ALA A 386 -8.40 -2.73 2.79
CA ALA A 386 -7.58 -2.27 1.67
C ALA A 386 -6.12 -2.69 1.84
N THR A 387 -5.55 -2.51 3.04
CA THR A 387 -4.17 -2.86 3.36
C THR A 387 -3.92 -4.36 3.16
N VAL A 388 -4.82 -5.22 3.68
CA VAL A 388 -4.73 -6.68 3.51
C VAL A 388 -4.71 -7.06 2.03
N LEU A 389 -5.66 -6.53 1.26
CA LEU A 389 -5.76 -6.82 -0.18
C LEU A 389 -4.54 -6.33 -0.96
N ALA A 390 -4.08 -5.10 -0.72
CA ALA A 390 -2.97 -4.54 -1.45
C ALA A 390 -1.66 -5.29 -1.20
N VAL A 391 -1.36 -5.63 0.06
CA VAL A 391 -0.15 -6.37 0.40
C VAL A 391 -0.24 -7.81 -0.10
N ALA A 392 -1.41 -8.45 -0.04
CA ALA A 392 -1.62 -9.78 -0.63
C ALA A 392 -1.37 -9.79 -2.15
N LEU A 393 -1.84 -8.76 -2.87
CA LEU A 393 -1.59 -8.60 -4.31
C LEU A 393 -0.10 -8.37 -4.61
N ASP A 394 0.58 -7.54 -3.82
CA ASP A 394 2.03 -7.31 -3.97
C ASP A 394 2.82 -8.60 -3.69
N LEU A 395 2.48 -9.34 -2.63
CA LEU A 395 3.09 -10.64 -2.31
C LEU A 395 2.90 -11.66 -3.44
N ALA A 396 1.69 -11.77 -3.99
CA ALA A 396 1.38 -12.67 -5.09
C ALA A 396 2.16 -12.29 -6.37
N ALA A 397 2.25 -11.00 -6.69
CA ALA A 397 3.01 -10.50 -7.83
C ALA A 397 4.51 -10.75 -7.66
N SER A 398 5.07 -10.41 -6.51
CA SER A 398 6.49 -10.61 -6.18
C SER A 398 6.86 -12.10 -6.17
N TRP A 399 5.99 -12.98 -5.66
CA TRP A 399 6.18 -14.42 -5.72
C TRP A 399 6.20 -14.95 -7.16
N ARG A 400 5.21 -14.58 -7.98
CA ARG A 400 5.13 -15.00 -9.39
C ARG A 400 6.35 -14.56 -10.19
N PHE A 401 6.75 -13.30 -10.05
CA PHE A 401 7.89 -12.76 -10.79
C PHE A 401 9.22 -13.42 -10.38
N ARG A 402 9.45 -13.64 -9.08
CA ARG A 402 10.65 -14.34 -8.58
C ARG A 402 10.66 -15.84 -8.94
N ARG A 403 9.49 -16.47 -9.10
CA ARG A 403 9.40 -17.86 -9.56
C ARG A 403 9.89 -18.00 -11.01
N VAL A 404 9.64 -16.99 -11.85
CA VAL A 404 10.05 -16.99 -13.26
C VAL A 404 11.50 -16.51 -13.42
N HIS A 405 11.89 -15.43 -12.75
CA HIS A 405 13.18 -14.76 -12.99
C HIS A 405 14.25 -15.02 -11.92
N GLY A 406 13.93 -15.75 -10.85
CA GLY A 406 14.87 -16.13 -9.81
C GLY A 406 15.31 -14.98 -8.91
N ALA A 407 16.63 -14.79 -8.77
CA ALA A 407 17.21 -13.73 -7.94
C ALA A 407 17.00 -12.36 -8.61
N LEU A 408 16.65 -11.35 -7.81
CA LEU A 408 16.39 -9.99 -8.28
C LEU A 408 17.14 -8.99 -7.42
N VAL A 409 17.56 -7.90 -8.05
CA VAL A 409 18.28 -6.79 -7.41
C VAL A 409 17.48 -5.48 -7.50
N PRO A 410 17.53 -4.64 -6.46
CA PRO A 410 16.86 -3.35 -6.46
C PRO A 410 17.66 -2.31 -7.27
N VAL A 411 17.02 -1.75 -8.29
CA VAL A 411 17.62 -0.74 -9.17
C VAL A 411 17.29 0.66 -8.68
N ARG A 412 16.03 0.91 -8.33
CA ARG A 412 15.55 2.25 -8.01
C ARG A 412 14.35 2.26 -7.08
N ASP A 413 14.42 3.11 -6.07
CA ASP A 413 13.28 3.47 -5.23
C ASP A 413 12.45 4.56 -5.94
N LEU A 414 11.19 4.26 -6.22
CA LEU A 414 10.20 5.19 -6.77
C LEU A 414 9.21 5.59 -5.68
N HIS A 415 9.35 6.83 -5.18
CA HIS A 415 8.42 7.39 -4.20
C HIS A 415 7.14 7.94 -4.82
N ARG A 416 7.10 8.07 -6.15
CA ARG A 416 6.00 8.65 -6.93
C ARG A 416 5.25 7.54 -7.66
N VAL A 417 4.04 7.21 -7.20
CA VAL A 417 3.24 6.09 -7.75
C VAL A 417 3.01 6.23 -9.26
N TYR A 418 2.72 7.45 -9.73
CA TYR A 418 2.50 7.74 -11.15
C TYR A 418 3.76 7.57 -12.03
N ALA A 419 4.95 7.44 -11.44
CA ALA A 419 6.20 7.16 -12.16
C ALA A 419 6.39 5.67 -12.45
N VAL A 420 5.72 4.79 -11.70
CA VAL A 420 5.94 3.33 -11.74
C VAL A 420 5.56 2.76 -13.11
N THR A 421 4.33 3.03 -13.60
CA THR A 421 3.88 2.50 -14.90
C THR A 421 4.75 2.98 -16.06
N PRO A 422 5.06 4.29 -16.19
CA PRO A 422 5.98 4.76 -17.22
C PRO A 422 7.39 4.18 -17.13
N ALA A 423 7.91 3.97 -15.91
CA ALA A 423 9.23 3.39 -15.69
C ALA A 423 9.28 1.92 -16.14
N LEU A 424 8.28 1.12 -15.74
CA LEU A 424 8.19 -0.28 -16.17
C LEU A 424 8.04 -0.39 -17.69
N ALA A 425 7.21 0.45 -18.31
CA ALA A 425 7.04 0.47 -19.77
C ALA A 425 8.31 0.95 -20.52
N ALA A 426 9.16 1.75 -19.88
CA ALA A 426 10.47 2.13 -20.43
C ALA A 426 11.47 0.98 -20.37
N LEU A 427 11.49 0.23 -19.27
CA LEU A 427 12.32 -0.98 -19.12
C LEU A 427 11.87 -2.08 -20.09
N GLU A 428 10.57 -2.30 -20.22
CA GLU A 428 10.00 -3.28 -21.16
C GLU A 428 10.39 -2.98 -22.60
N ARG A 429 10.31 -1.71 -23.05
CA ARG A 429 10.80 -1.30 -24.38
C ARG A 429 12.30 -1.44 -24.56
N ALA A 430 13.07 -1.39 -23.47
CA ALA A 430 14.50 -1.65 -23.47
C ALA A 430 14.82 -3.16 -23.42
N GLY A 431 13.82 -4.04 -23.42
CA GLY A 431 14.00 -5.48 -23.31
C GLY A 431 14.43 -5.96 -21.92
N VAL A 432 14.22 -5.14 -20.88
CA VAL A 432 14.58 -5.44 -19.49
C VAL A 432 13.34 -5.88 -18.71
N PRO A 433 13.19 -7.16 -18.34
CA PRO A 433 12.12 -7.62 -17.47
C PRO A 433 12.25 -6.97 -16.09
N ALA A 434 11.18 -6.30 -15.65
CA ALA A 434 11.18 -5.56 -14.40
C ALA A 434 9.88 -5.77 -13.62
N HIS A 435 10.00 -5.75 -12.30
CA HIS A 435 8.88 -5.77 -11.36
C HIS A 435 8.93 -4.58 -10.42
N ALA A 436 7.77 -4.13 -9.96
CA ALA A 436 7.64 -3.03 -9.01
C ALA A 436 7.05 -3.56 -7.70
N ASP A 437 7.91 -3.77 -6.71
CA ASP A 437 7.52 -4.29 -5.41
C ASP A 437 6.86 -3.20 -4.56
N GLY A 438 5.83 -3.56 -3.78
CA GLY A 438 5.05 -2.62 -2.97
C GLY A 438 4.17 -1.65 -3.78
N ARG A 439 3.89 -1.94 -5.06
CA ARG A 439 3.12 -1.06 -5.94
C ARG A 439 1.69 -0.86 -5.46
N CYS A 440 0.99 -1.95 -5.12
CA CYS A 440 -0.40 -1.89 -4.66
C CYS A 440 -0.47 -1.19 -3.30
N PHE A 441 0.41 -1.54 -2.37
CA PHE A 441 0.48 -0.90 -1.06
C PHE A 441 0.74 0.61 -1.17
N ARG A 442 1.72 1.02 -1.98
CA ARG A 442 2.00 2.46 -2.18
C ARG A 442 0.82 3.19 -2.85
N ALA A 443 0.07 2.52 -3.73
CA ALA A 443 -1.09 3.12 -4.38
C ALA A 443 -2.25 3.44 -3.40
N LEU A 444 -2.31 2.76 -2.25
CA LEU A 444 -3.26 3.07 -1.18
C LEU A 444 -2.92 4.35 -0.41
N PHE A 445 -1.63 4.61 -0.22
CA PHE A 445 -1.16 5.69 0.65
C PHE A 445 -0.20 6.63 -0.09
N PRO A 446 -0.58 7.19 -1.26
CA PRO A 446 0.34 7.84 -2.18
C PRO A 446 1.13 9.01 -1.58
N PHE A 447 0.64 9.63 -0.51
CA PHE A 447 1.36 10.70 0.16
C PHE A 447 2.19 10.23 1.36
N PHE A 448 1.52 9.77 2.42
CA PHE A 448 2.14 9.59 3.72
C PHE A 448 2.99 8.32 3.83
N ALA A 449 2.86 7.36 2.91
CA ALA A 449 3.74 6.19 2.85
C ALA A 449 5.11 6.46 2.19
N SER A 450 5.74 7.58 2.52
CA SER A 450 7.12 7.89 2.11
C SER A 450 8.13 6.89 2.67
N TYR A 451 7.75 6.20 3.75
CA TYR A 451 8.42 5.09 4.39
C TYR A 451 8.43 3.78 3.58
N ALA A 452 7.53 3.61 2.61
CA ALA A 452 7.40 2.39 1.81
C ALA A 452 7.58 2.70 0.32
N PRO A 453 8.81 2.90 -0.19
CA PRO A 453 9.02 3.15 -1.61
C PRO A 453 8.55 1.97 -2.47
N VAL A 454 8.14 2.26 -3.70
CA VAL A 454 8.01 1.20 -4.72
C VAL A 454 9.40 0.87 -5.22
N VAL A 455 9.84 -0.36 -5.04
CA VAL A 455 11.20 -0.78 -5.43
C VAL A 455 11.15 -1.45 -6.79
N VAL A 456 11.87 -0.89 -7.76
CA VAL A 456 12.02 -1.51 -9.08
C VAL A 456 13.08 -2.61 -8.98
N LEU A 457 12.65 -3.84 -9.24
CA LEU A 457 13.45 -5.05 -9.20
C LEU A 457 13.70 -5.56 -10.62
N VAL A 458 14.95 -5.91 -10.93
CA VAL A 458 15.34 -6.54 -12.20
C VAL A 458 16.29 -7.72 -11.93
N ARG A 459 16.62 -8.49 -12.96
CA ARG A 459 17.64 -9.55 -12.86
C ARG A 459 19.03 -8.92 -12.67
N PRO A 460 19.95 -9.55 -11.93
CA PRO A 460 21.31 -9.04 -11.74
C PRO A 460 22.02 -8.65 -13.05
N GLU A 461 21.85 -9.45 -14.10
CA GLU A 461 22.41 -9.21 -15.44
C GLU A 461 21.87 -7.96 -16.16
N ASP A 462 20.68 -7.48 -15.79
CA ASP A 462 20.05 -6.32 -16.41
C ASP A 462 20.26 -5.03 -15.60
N GLU A 463 20.99 -5.07 -14.48
CA GLU A 463 21.06 -3.98 -13.51
C GLU A 463 21.55 -2.67 -14.14
N ASP A 464 22.69 -2.71 -14.84
CA ASP A 464 23.30 -1.51 -15.44
C ASP A 464 22.41 -0.92 -16.55
N ALA A 465 21.85 -1.78 -17.41
CA ALA A 465 20.93 -1.38 -18.45
C ALA A 465 19.67 -0.71 -17.87
N ALA A 466 19.13 -1.28 -16.77
CA ALA A 466 17.99 -0.74 -16.06
C ALA A 466 18.32 0.63 -15.42
N ARG A 467 19.47 0.75 -14.73
CA ARG A 467 19.93 2.01 -14.12
C ARG A 467 20.07 3.10 -15.19
N ALA A 468 20.73 2.80 -16.30
CA ALA A 468 20.94 3.75 -17.39
C ALA A 468 19.63 4.18 -18.08
N CYS A 469 18.68 3.25 -18.26
CA CYS A 469 17.36 3.53 -18.83
C CYS A 469 16.56 4.47 -17.93
N LEU A 470 16.45 4.13 -16.63
CA LEU A 470 15.70 4.92 -15.66
C LEU A 470 16.34 6.29 -15.41
N HIS A 471 17.66 6.37 -15.33
CA HIS A 471 18.37 7.64 -15.14
C HIS A 471 18.04 8.61 -16.27
N ARG A 472 18.21 8.20 -17.54
CA ARG A 472 17.92 9.06 -18.70
C ARG A 472 16.47 9.53 -18.72
N GLY A 473 15.51 8.63 -18.53
CA GLY A 473 14.09 8.97 -18.62
C GLY A 473 13.57 9.82 -17.46
N LEU A 474 14.04 9.57 -16.23
CA LEU A 474 13.62 10.34 -15.05
C LEU A 474 14.21 11.76 -15.06
N HIS A 475 15.47 11.94 -15.48
CA HIS A 475 16.09 13.26 -15.60
C HIS A 475 15.45 14.10 -16.72
N ALA A 476 15.15 13.50 -17.87
CA ALA A 476 14.47 14.20 -18.97
C ALA A 476 13.05 14.65 -18.60
N GLY A 477 12.36 13.92 -17.72
CA GLY A 477 10.97 14.17 -17.34
C GLY A 477 10.77 15.14 -16.18
N ASP A 478 11.82 15.50 -15.43
CA ASP A 478 11.69 16.25 -14.18
C ASP A 478 12.79 17.32 -13.98
N PRO A 479 12.50 18.62 -14.20
CA PRO A 479 13.47 19.69 -14.02
C PRO A 479 13.94 19.82 -12.56
N VAL A 480 13.12 19.40 -11.58
CA VAL A 480 13.53 19.39 -10.17
C VAL A 480 14.63 18.34 -9.91
N ALA A 481 14.69 17.27 -10.71
CA ALA A 481 15.78 16.31 -10.64
C ALA A 481 17.04 16.79 -11.41
N ALA A 482 16.86 17.65 -12.42
CA ALA A 482 17.97 18.25 -13.17
C ALA A 482 18.74 19.29 -12.34
N ASP A 483 18.04 20.13 -11.56
CA ASP A 483 18.68 21.11 -10.66
C ASP A 483 19.54 20.44 -9.56
N VAL A 484 19.21 19.22 -9.16
CA VAL A 484 19.93 18.46 -8.12
C VAL A 484 21.26 17.92 -8.63
N ALA A 485 21.34 17.53 -9.90
CA ALA A 485 22.60 17.09 -10.49
C ALA A 485 23.63 18.24 -10.57
N GLY A 486 23.18 19.49 -10.67
CA GLY A 486 24.05 20.67 -10.62
C GLY A 486 24.40 21.16 -9.21
N ALA A 487 23.49 21.03 -8.24
CA ALA A 487 23.69 21.53 -6.88
C ALA A 487 24.52 20.61 -5.95
N PHE A 488 24.77 19.37 -6.37
CA PHE A 488 25.55 18.38 -5.59
C PHE A 488 26.70 17.76 -6.40
N ALA A 489 27.08 18.36 -7.53
CA ALA A 489 28.40 18.11 -8.10
C ALA A 489 29.46 18.72 -7.17
N PRO A 490 30.53 17.99 -6.81
CA PRO A 490 31.53 18.43 -5.84
C PRO A 490 32.23 19.73 -6.24
#